data_AF-A0A916NYF5-F1
#
_entry.id   AF-A0A916NYF5-F1
#
_cell.length_a   1.000
_cell.length_b   1.000
_cell.length_c   1.000
_cell.angle_alpha   90.00
_cell.angle_beta   90.00
_cell.angle_gamma   90.00
#
_symmetry.space_group_name_H-M   'P 1'
#
loop_
_entity.id
_entity.type
_entity.pdbx_description
1 polymer ?
#
loop_
_entity_poly.entity_id
_entity_poly.type
_entity_poly.pdbx_seq_one_letter_code
_entity_poly.pdbx_strand_id
1 'polypeptide(L)'
;MKSVHEDFMKLIETILGIKDAGDRVDNIREPLMNVVGKLNNLLKLSGKPSEFVAETEGQLIGPLPFHSTAQPFRFVFFGLNPKYAGDVTVREKRAAKNEWTSYTHFYNNNSKPEQIAPFHRNITMLIHSILSKKFIGWGDFKKGLNKEDTIRHYVDFIGKYPFAVGEFIPFYSDNTDAVNYERLQEIYNEMPELKAYHTLLIESLSAHMADDCCVVTNGKGITDMFLNAEEKNLIKLGGDKKLGYTLHNWRGRPLIALHQFLRVQGGLLNRYEDIARMVDNVRDTFKDNGISLPRL
;
A
#
# COMPACT_ATOMS: atom_id res chain seq x y z
N MET A 1 -23.57 -3.10 9.04
CA MET A 1 -22.15 -2.96 8.66
C MET A 1 -22.09 -1.80 7.67
N LYS A 2 -21.27 -0.76 7.92
CA LYS A 2 -21.12 0.37 6.96
C LYS A 2 -20.48 -0.16 5.67
N SER A 3 -20.80 0.45 4.53
CA SER A 3 -20.21 0.04 3.26
C SER A 3 -18.72 0.38 3.25
N VAL A 4 -17.87 -0.60 2.94
CA VAL A 4 -16.42 -0.41 2.77
C VAL A 4 -16.15 0.71 1.77
N HIS A 5 -16.91 0.73 0.67
CA HIS A 5 -16.77 1.74 -0.37
C HIS A 5 -17.09 3.15 0.16
N GLU A 6 -18.16 3.31 0.95
CA GLU A 6 -18.50 4.60 1.57
C GLU A 6 -17.40 5.09 2.52
N ASP A 7 -16.78 4.20 3.28
CA ASP A 7 -15.69 4.59 4.18
C ASP A 7 -14.43 4.98 3.38
N PHE A 8 -14.14 4.32 2.26
CA PHE A 8 -13.05 4.71 1.36
C PHE A 8 -13.34 6.03 0.63
N MET A 9 -14.58 6.29 0.23
CA MET A 9 -14.98 7.59 -0.32
C MET A 9 -14.77 8.71 0.69
N LYS A 10 -15.14 8.49 1.96
CA LYS A 10 -14.91 9.46 3.05
C LYS A 10 -13.42 9.74 3.27
N LEU A 11 -12.54 8.75 3.06
CA LEU A 11 -11.10 9.01 3.10
C LEU A 11 -10.72 10.07 2.05
N ILE A 12 -11.22 9.91 0.83
CA ILE A 12 -10.96 10.86 -0.28
C ILE A 12 -11.53 12.24 0.02
N GLU A 13 -12.77 12.30 0.48
CA GLU A 13 -13.41 13.55 0.89
C GLU A 13 -12.63 14.25 2.01
N THR A 14 -12.18 13.48 2.99
CA THR A 14 -11.41 13.98 4.15
C THR A 14 -10.09 14.60 3.70
N ILE A 15 -9.30 13.91 2.87
CA ILE A 15 -7.99 14.44 2.43
C ILE A 15 -8.14 15.63 1.48
N LEU A 16 -9.21 15.66 0.69
CA LEU A 16 -9.48 16.73 -0.26
C LEU A 16 -10.21 17.94 0.36
N GLY A 17 -10.72 17.82 1.58
CA GLY A 17 -11.46 18.90 2.25
C GLY A 17 -12.80 19.22 1.57
N ILE A 18 -13.43 18.24 0.93
CA ILE A 18 -14.70 18.40 0.21
C ILE A 18 -15.80 17.53 0.81
N LYS A 19 -17.04 17.82 0.43
CA LYS A 19 -18.20 16.97 0.68
C LYS A 19 -18.66 16.38 -0.65
N ASP A 20 -19.08 15.12 -0.62
CA ASP A 20 -19.65 14.41 -1.76
C ASP A 20 -18.70 14.41 -2.98
N ALA A 21 -17.54 13.76 -2.85
CA ALA A 21 -16.61 13.59 -3.97
C ALA A 21 -17.27 12.91 -5.18
N GLY A 22 -18.28 12.08 -4.89
CA GLY A 22 -18.90 11.18 -5.86
C GLY A 22 -17.91 10.12 -6.35
N ASP A 23 -18.36 9.20 -7.19
CA ASP A 23 -17.50 8.10 -7.66
C ASP A 23 -16.50 8.55 -8.76
N ARG A 24 -16.73 9.70 -9.41
CA ARG A 24 -15.93 10.15 -10.56
C ARG A 24 -14.75 11.04 -10.16
N VAL A 25 -13.55 10.73 -10.67
CA VAL A 25 -12.33 11.54 -10.42
C VAL A 25 -12.45 12.95 -10.98
N ASP A 26 -13.15 13.11 -12.11
CA ASP A 26 -13.24 14.42 -12.78
C ASP A 26 -13.90 15.48 -11.89
N ASN A 27 -14.76 15.05 -10.95
CA ASN A 27 -15.43 15.93 -10.00
C ASN A 27 -14.48 16.56 -8.97
N ILE A 28 -13.29 15.97 -8.79
CA ILE A 28 -12.33 16.39 -7.77
C ILE A 28 -11.11 17.12 -8.33
N ARG A 29 -11.13 17.56 -9.60
CA ARG A 29 -9.96 18.17 -10.24
C ARG A 29 -9.38 19.34 -9.44
N GLU A 30 -10.19 20.36 -9.17
CA GLU A 30 -9.74 21.55 -8.44
C GLU A 30 -9.24 21.23 -7.02
N PRO A 31 -10.01 20.53 -6.15
CA PRO A 31 -9.53 20.22 -4.80
C PRO A 31 -8.27 19.33 -4.83
N LEU A 32 -8.17 18.39 -5.77
CA LEU A 32 -6.96 17.57 -5.95
C LEU A 32 -5.73 18.41 -6.32
N MET A 33 -5.86 19.31 -7.30
CA MET A 33 -4.78 20.21 -7.71
C MET A 33 -4.32 21.10 -6.54
N ASN A 34 -5.27 21.60 -5.74
CA ASN A 34 -4.98 22.43 -4.58
C ASN A 34 -4.19 21.66 -3.50
N VAL A 35 -4.63 20.44 -3.15
CA VAL A 35 -3.95 19.62 -2.13
C VAL A 35 -2.56 19.19 -2.59
N VAL A 36 -2.42 18.76 -3.85
CA VAL A 36 -1.11 18.41 -4.43
C VAL A 36 -0.18 19.62 -4.48
N GLY A 37 -0.68 20.79 -4.90
CA GLY A 37 0.07 22.04 -4.88
C GLY A 37 0.52 22.42 -3.47
N LYS A 38 -0.36 22.27 -2.47
CA LYS A 38 -0.04 22.50 -1.06
C LYS A 38 1.09 21.58 -0.59
N LEU A 39 0.99 20.27 -0.84
CA LEU A 39 2.05 19.30 -0.50
C LEU A 39 3.39 19.64 -1.18
N ASN A 40 3.36 19.97 -2.47
CA ASN A 40 4.56 20.36 -3.21
C ASN A 40 5.20 21.64 -2.67
N ASN A 41 4.40 22.63 -2.30
CA ASN A 41 4.90 23.88 -1.72
C ASN A 41 5.51 23.64 -0.34
N LEU A 42 4.79 22.93 0.54
CA LEU A 42 5.25 22.53 1.85
C LEU A 42 6.61 21.83 1.77
N LEU A 43 6.72 20.86 0.87
CA LEU A 43 7.92 20.04 0.66
C LEU A 43 8.98 20.70 -0.24
N LYS A 44 8.71 21.90 -0.77
CA LYS A 44 9.58 22.62 -1.71
C LYS A 44 9.96 21.76 -2.92
N LEU A 45 8.98 21.06 -3.50
CA LEU A 45 9.13 20.14 -4.63
C LEU A 45 8.70 20.72 -5.98
N SER A 46 8.07 21.90 -6.00
CA SER A 46 7.57 22.51 -7.24
C SER A 46 8.65 22.57 -8.34
N GLY A 47 8.35 21.98 -9.50
CA GLY A 47 9.24 21.93 -10.66
C GLY A 47 10.41 20.94 -10.52
N LYS A 48 10.37 20.05 -9.52
CA LYS A 48 11.36 18.96 -9.36
C LYS A 48 10.80 17.67 -9.95
N PRO A 49 11.67 16.76 -10.44
CA PRO A 49 11.25 15.44 -10.94
C PRO A 49 10.46 14.59 -9.93
N SER A 50 10.56 14.94 -8.65
CA SER A 50 10.04 14.16 -7.54
C SER A 50 8.77 14.78 -6.91
N GLU A 51 8.16 15.76 -7.58
CA GLU A 51 6.92 16.37 -7.12
C GLU A 51 5.73 15.40 -7.08
N PHE A 52 4.72 15.75 -6.30
CA PHE A 52 3.42 15.13 -6.35
C PHE A 52 2.67 15.58 -7.61
N VAL A 53 2.00 14.65 -8.27
CA VAL A 53 1.33 14.90 -9.55
C VAL A 53 -0.16 14.67 -9.41
N ALA A 54 -0.94 15.71 -9.71
CA ALA A 54 -2.41 15.64 -9.80
C ALA A 54 -2.89 15.39 -11.23
N GLU A 55 -2.14 15.83 -12.25
CA GLU A 55 -2.51 15.70 -13.65
C GLU A 55 -1.25 15.50 -14.52
N THR A 56 -1.37 14.64 -15.53
CA THR A 56 -0.34 14.51 -16.57
C THR A 56 -0.98 14.14 -17.90
N GLU A 57 -0.47 14.67 -19.02
CA GLU A 57 -1.02 14.41 -20.36
C GLU A 57 -2.56 14.58 -20.45
N GLY A 58 -3.12 15.54 -19.70
CA GLY A 58 -4.57 15.75 -19.63
C GLY A 58 -5.36 14.68 -18.86
N GLN A 59 -4.68 13.71 -18.24
CA GLN A 59 -5.28 12.69 -17.39
C GLN A 59 -5.12 13.08 -15.92
N LEU A 60 -6.25 13.15 -15.21
CA LEU A 60 -6.28 13.36 -13.77
C LEU A 60 -5.81 12.07 -13.05
N ILE A 61 -4.92 12.24 -12.07
CA ILE A 61 -4.31 11.17 -11.27
C ILE A 61 -4.75 11.35 -9.83
N GLY A 62 -5.95 10.87 -9.51
CA GLY A 62 -6.46 11.01 -8.16
C GLY A 62 -5.88 9.99 -7.17
N PRO A 63 -6.22 10.19 -5.88
CA PRO A 63 -5.64 9.46 -4.76
C PRO A 63 -5.94 7.95 -4.78
N LEU A 64 -5.08 7.15 -4.15
CA LEU A 64 -5.12 5.68 -4.26
C LEU A 64 -5.20 4.90 -2.92
N PRO A 65 -6.24 5.06 -2.09
CA PRO A 65 -6.76 3.96 -1.30
C PRO A 65 -7.79 3.17 -2.10
N PHE A 66 -7.69 1.84 -2.13
CA PHE A 66 -8.74 1.00 -2.71
C PHE A 66 -8.87 -0.33 -1.98
N HIS A 67 -9.99 -0.99 -2.20
CA HIS A 67 -10.27 -2.32 -1.65
C HIS A 67 -10.68 -3.27 -2.76
N SER A 68 -10.54 -4.57 -2.49
CA SER A 68 -10.77 -5.59 -3.50
C SER A 68 -12.21 -6.11 -3.56
N THR A 69 -12.89 -6.12 -2.42
CA THR A 69 -14.23 -6.68 -2.29
C THR A 69 -14.99 -5.97 -1.18
N ALA A 70 -16.28 -6.27 -1.03
CA ALA A 70 -17.07 -5.88 0.14
C ALA A 70 -16.94 -6.87 1.31
N GLN A 71 -16.18 -7.96 1.15
CA GLN A 71 -15.93 -8.93 2.21
C GLN A 71 -14.82 -8.44 3.15
N PRO A 72 -14.78 -8.94 4.40
CA PRO A 72 -13.71 -8.60 5.32
C PRO A 72 -12.32 -8.92 4.74
N PHE A 73 -11.39 -7.98 4.90
CA PHE A 73 -10.05 -8.08 4.34
C PHE A 73 -9.25 -9.15 5.06
N ARG A 74 -8.59 -10.01 4.30
CA ARG A 74 -7.57 -10.95 4.79
C ARG A 74 -6.16 -10.40 4.63
N PHE A 75 -5.98 -9.37 3.80
CA PHE A 75 -4.72 -8.65 3.66
C PHE A 75 -4.92 -7.15 3.63
N VAL A 76 -4.00 -6.42 4.26
CA VAL A 76 -3.90 -4.97 4.09
C VAL A 76 -2.47 -4.58 3.79
N PHE A 77 -2.29 -3.84 2.71
CA PHE A 77 -1.01 -3.35 2.25
C PHE A 77 -0.89 -1.85 2.50
N PHE A 78 0.18 -1.45 3.17
CA PHE A 78 0.58 -0.06 3.37
C PHE A 78 1.92 0.19 2.70
N GLY A 79 2.08 1.35 2.07
CA GLY A 79 3.38 1.76 1.53
C GLY A 79 3.75 1.04 0.24
N LEU A 80 2.74 0.67 -0.54
CA LEU A 80 2.96 0.42 -1.95
C LEU A 80 3.25 1.73 -2.68
N ASN A 81 2.96 2.89 -2.04
CA ASN A 81 3.17 4.28 -2.45
C ASN A 81 2.94 4.50 -3.95
N PRO A 82 1.92 5.26 -4.33
CA PRO A 82 1.70 5.57 -5.72
C PRO A 82 2.94 6.30 -6.28
N LYS A 83 3.71 5.65 -7.16
CA LYS A 83 4.88 6.23 -7.82
C LYS A 83 4.52 6.79 -9.18
N TYR A 84 5.07 7.96 -9.48
CA TYR A 84 4.78 8.63 -10.74
C TYR A 84 5.82 8.24 -11.79
N ALA A 85 5.47 7.32 -12.68
CA ALA A 85 6.39 6.79 -13.69
C ALA A 85 5.98 7.22 -15.12
N GLY A 86 5.50 8.45 -15.27
CA GLY A 86 5.03 9.00 -16.56
C GLY A 86 4.00 8.09 -17.23
N ASP A 87 4.28 7.67 -18.47
CA ASP A 87 3.43 6.82 -19.32
C ASP A 87 2.91 5.55 -18.62
N VAL A 88 3.67 4.96 -17.69
CA VAL A 88 3.22 3.76 -16.97
C VAL A 88 2.03 4.09 -16.09
N THR A 89 2.13 5.14 -15.28
CA THR A 89 1.04 5.62 -14.42
C THR A 89 -0.14 6.06 -15.27
N VAL A 90 0.10 6.79 -16.37
CA VAL A 90 -0.96 7.24 -17.29
C VAL A 90 -1.73 6.06 -17.88
N ARG A 91 -1.04 5.03 -18.38
CA ARG A 91 -1.69 3.84 -18.94
C ARG A 91 -2.49 3.10 -17.88
N GLU A 92 -1.95 2.95 -16.67
CA GLU A 92 -2.67 2.35 -15.54
C GLU A 92 -3.97 3.13 -15.25
N LYS A 93 -3.90 4.47 -15.15
CA LYS A 93 -5.08 5.30 -14.87
C LYS A 93 -6.11 5.28 -16.00
N ARG A 94 -5.66 5.36 -17.27
CA ARG A 94 -6.56 5.21 -18.43
C ARG A 94 -7.25 3.85 -18.45
N ALA A 95 -6.55 2.78 -18.01
CA ALA A 95 -7.11 1.44 -17.93
C ALA A 95 -8.09 1.26 -16.77
N ALA A 96 -7.78 1.86 -15.62
CA ALA A 96 -8.64 1.89 -14.44
C ALA A 96 -9.87 2.81 -14.60
N LYS A 97 -9.91 3.64 -15.66
CA LYS A 97 -10.97 4.63 -15.95
C LYS A 97 -11.07 5.71 -14.86
N ASN A 98 -12.12 6.51 -14.93
CA ASN A 98 -12.30 7.71 -14.10
C ASN A 98 -13.32 7.51 -12.96
N GLU A 99 -13.56 6.28 -12.49
CA GLU A 99 -14.48 5.97 -11.39
C GLU A 99 -13.77 5.14 -10.31
N TRP A 100 -13.94 5.43 -9.02
CA TRP A 100 -13.26 4.68 -7.94
C TRP A 100 -13.67 3.21 -7.91
N THR A 101 -14.95 2.92 -8.19
CA THR A 101 -15.40 1.55 -8.43
C THR A 101 -14.64 0.86 -9.56
N SER A 102 -14.28 1.59 -10.62
CA SER A 102 -13.46 1.09 -11.73
C SER A 102 -11.99 0.86 -11.34
N TYR A 103 -11.43 1.65 -10.40
CA TYR A 103 -10.10 1.36 -9.82
C TYR A 103 -10.09 0.06 -9.06
N THR A 104 -11.05 -0.10 -8.14
CA THR A 104 -11.28 -1.37 -7.44
C THR A 104 -11.37 -2.49 -8.47
N HIS A 105 -12.26 -2.38 -9.45
CA HIS A 105 -12.41 -3.41 -10.48
C HIS A 105 -11.11 -3.71 -11.25
N PHE A 106 -10.30 -2.70 -11.58
CA PHE A 106 -9.05 -2.86 -12.30
C PHE A 106 -8.02 -3.69 -11.52
N TYR A 107 -7.85 -3.45 -10.22
CA TYR A 107 -6.91 -4.22 -9.39
C TYR A 107 -7.47 -5.58 -8.93
N ASN A 108 -8.76 -5.86 -9.20
CA ASN A 108 -9.40 -7.13 -8.83
C ASN A 108 -9.76 -8.00 -10.02
N ASN A 109 -9.78 -7.44 -11.22
CA ASN A 109 -10.14 -8.16 -12.42
C ASN A 109 -8.89 -8.47 -13.23
N ASN A 110 -8.73 -9.76 -13.51
CA ASN A 110 -7.64 -10.36 -14.30
C ASN A 110 -7.64 -9.94 -15.77
N SER A 111 -8.39 -8.90 -16.15
CA SER A 111 -8.56 -8.49 -17.54
C SER A 111 -7.32 -7.81 -18.13
N LYS A 112 -6.50 -7.13 -17.32
CA LYS A 112 -5.27 -6.44 -17.76
C LYS A 112 -4.13 -6.43 -16.71
N PRO A 113 -3.78 -7.58 -16.10
CA PRO A 113 -2.80 -7.67 -15.02
C PRO A 113 -1.38 -7.24 -15.42
N GLU A 114 -1.08 -7.23 -16.72
CA GLU A 114 0.17 -6.69 -17.26
C GLU A 114 0.32 -5.19 -17.07
N GLN A 115 -0.78 -4.46 -16.95
CA GLN A 115 -0.82 -3.00 -16.81
C GLN A 115 -0.68 -2.54 -15.36
N ILE A 116 -0.76 -3.46 -14.40
CA ILE A 116 -0.58 -3.19 -12.97
C ILE A 116 0.90 -3.00 -12.68
N ALA A 117 1.22 -1.95 -11.92
CA ALA A 117 2.61 -1.65 -11.58
C ALA A 117 3.32 -2.83 -10.87
N PRO A 118 4.62 -3.09 -11.19
CA PRO A 118 5.35 -4.25 -10.69
C PRO A 118 5.37 -4.42 -9.16
N PHE A 119 5.35 -3.31 -8.41
CA PHE A 119 5.44 -3.36 -6.95
C PHE A 119 4.20 -4.03 -6.29
N HIS A 120 2.99 -3.84 -6.84
CA HIS A 120 1.78 -4.53 -6.39
C HIS A 120 1.87 -6.05 -6.64
N ARG A 121 2.47 -6.44 -7.77
CA ARG A 121 2.65 -7.87 -8.11
C ARG A 121 3.70 -8.52 -7.19
N ASN A 122 4.82 -7.83 -6.97
CA ASN A 122 5.91 -8.32 -6.15
C ASN A 122 5.51 -8.51 -4.68
N ILE A 123 4.79 -7.55 -4.07
CA ILE A 123 4.35 -7.73 -2.68
C ILE A 123 3.40 -8.92 -2.54
N THR A 124 2.51 -9.10 -3.50
CA THR A 124 1.54 -10.20 -3.54
C THR A 124 2.23 -11.56 -3.61
N MET A 125 3.27 -11.66 -4.43
CA MET A 125 4.08 -12.89 -4.53
C MET A 125 4.85 -13.21 -3.24
N LEU A 126 5.40 -12.18 -2.56
CA LEU A 126 6.02 -12.38 -1.26
C LEU A 126 5.02 -12.99 -0.28
N ILE A 127 3.80 -12.43 -0.23
CA ILE A 127 2.75 -12.94 0.64
C ILE A 127 2.36 -14.37 0.26
N HIS A 128 2.13 -14.66 -1.01
CA HIS A 128 1.86 -16.03 -1.45
C HIS A 128 2.95 -17.03 -0.99
N SER A 129 4.22 -16.63 -1.01
CA SER A 129 5.33 -17.47 -0.53
C SER A 129 5.26 -17.71 0.98
N ILE A 130 4.88 -16.70 1.76
CA ILE A 130 4.68 -16.81 3.22
C ILE A 130 3.53 -17.78 3.53
N LEU A 131 2.42 -17.72 2.80
CA LEU A 131 1.23 -18.53 3.11
C LEU A 131 1.34 -19.97 2.58
N SER A 132 1.89 -20.16 1.37
CA SER A 132 1.94 -21.47 0.70
C SER A 132 2.91 -22.46 1.31
N LYS A 133 3.80 -22.01 2.21
CA LYS A 133 4.94 -22.78 2.72
C LYS A 133 5.87 -23.28 1.60
N LYS A 134 5.69 -22.79 0.38
CA LYS A 134 6.52 -23.06 -0.79
C LYS A 134 7.30 -21.81 -1.06
N PHE A 135 8.56 -21.84 -0.67
CA PHE A 135 9.45 -20.74 -0.98
C PHE A 135 9.71 -20.72 -2.49
N ILE A 136 9.42 -19.58 -3.12
CA ILE A 136 9.75 -19.34 -4.52
C ILE A 136 11.15 -18.75 -4.56
N GLY A 137 12.05 -19.41 -5.29
CA GLY A 137 13.37 -18.92 -5.72
C GLY A 137 13.40 -17.41 -5.91
N TRP A 138 14.26 -16.61 -5.27
CA TRP A 138 14.37 -15.16 -5.54
C TRP A 138 15.22 -14.88 -6.78
N GLY A 139 16.17 -15.79 -7.06
CA GLY A 139 16.75 -15.93 -8.39
C GLY A 139 15.66 -16.08 -9.45
N ASP A 140 14.58 -16.81 -9.14
CA ASP A 140 13.39 -16.89 -9.98
C ASP A 140 12.47 -15.67 -9.78
N PHE A 141 12.34 -15.06 -8.60
CA PHE A 141 11.55 -13.84 -8.39
C PHE A 141 12.11 -12.62 -9.15
N LYS A 142 13.42 -12.58 -9.45
CA LYS A 142 14.11 -11.51 -10.20
C LYS A 142 14.61 -11.94 -11.59
N LYS A 143 14.82 -13.24 -11.87
CA LYS A 143 15.23 -13.80 -13.18
C LYS A 143 14.28 -14.88 -13.76
N GLY A 144 13.15 -15.20 -13.13
CA GLY A 144 12.38 -16.44 -13.41
C GLY A 144 10.95 -16.53 -12.89
N LEU A 145 10.24 -15.41 -12.72
CA LEU A 145 8.89 -15.37 -13.21
C LEU A 145 9.04 -14.57 -14.47
N ASN A 146 8.86 -15.26 -15.58
CA ASN A 146 8.44 -14.53 -16.76
C ASN A 146 7.18 -13.71 -16.36
N LYS A 147 6.93 -12.65 -17.11
CA LYS A 147 5.85 -11.71 -16.81
C LYS A 147 4.52 -12.47 -16.60
N GLU A 148 4.35 -13.58 -17.31
CA GLU A 148 3.20 -14.47 -17.29
C GLU A 148 3.00 -15.18 -15.93
N ASP A 149 4.03 -15.76 -15.33
CA ASP A 149 3.91 -16.47 -14.05
C ASP A 149 3.67 -15.49 -12.88
N THR A 150 4.30 -14.30 -12.92
CA THR A 150 4.02 -13.20 -11.96
C THR A 150 2.57 -12.78 -12.03
N ILE A 151 2.07 -12.61 -13.25
CA ILE A 151 0.67 -12.28 -13.52
C ILE A 151 -0.23 -13.40 -12.99
N ARG A 152 0.06 -14.67 -13.29
CA ARG A 152 -0.76 -15.81 -12.84
C ARG A 152 -0.87 -15.87 -11.31
N HIS A 153 0.26 -15.76 -10.59
CA HIS A 153 0.23 -15.79 -9.12
C HIS A 153 -0.48 -14.59 -8.52
N TYR A 154 -0.33 -13.42 -9.13
CA TYR A 154 -1.10 -12.24 -8.74
C TYR A 154 -2.60 -12.47 -8.92
N VAL A 155 -3.02 -12.92 -10.11
CA VAL A 155 -4.40 -13.28 -10.45
C VAL A 155 -4.99 -14.31 -9.47
N ASP A 156 -4.24 -15.38 -9.18
CA ASP A 156 -4.66 -16.42 -8.25
C ASP A 156 -4.85 -15.87 -6.82
N PHE A 157 -4.00 -14.94 -6.41
CA PHE A 157 -4.10 -14.31 -5.09
C PHE A 157 -5.31 -13.37 -5.01
N ILE A 158 -5.45 -12.43 -5.95
CA ILE A 158 -6.54 -11.44 -5.92
C ILE A 158 -7.92 -12.08 -6.11
N GLY A 159 -7.99 -13.22 -6.80
CA GLY A 159 -9.22 -14.00 -6.94
C GLY A 159 -9.64 -14.76 -5.68
N LYS A 160 -8.74 -14.93 -4.70
CA LYS A 160 -8.98 -15.75 -3.50
C LYS A 160 -9.03 -14.95 -2.20
N TYR A 161 -8.26 -13.87 -2.10
CA TYR A 161 -8.10 -13.16 -0.84
C TYR A 161 -8.56 -11.72 -0.97
N PRO A 162 -9.63 -11.34 -0.25
CA PRO A 162 -9.98 -9.94 -0.06
C PRO A 162 -8.79 -9.18 0.54
N PHE A 163 -8.31 -8.18 -0.16
CA PHE A 163 -7.30 -7.25 0.29
C PHE A 163 -7.75 -5.79 0.21
N ALA A 164 -7.06 -4.92 0.95
CA ALA A 164 -7.12 -3.49 0.79
C ALA A 164 -5.72 -2.88 0.68
N VAL A 165 -5.63 -1.76 -0.03
CA VAL A 165 -4.44 -0.92 -0.10
C VAL A 165 -4.77 0.40 0.59
N GLY A 166 -4.05 0.68 1.66
CA GLY A 166 -4.13 1.91 2.43
C GLY A 166 -2.83 2.68 2.31
N GLU A 167 -2.84 3.79 1.59
CA GLU A 167 -1.63 4.61 1.43
C GLU A 167 -1.62 5.75 2.45
N PHE A 168 -0.53 5.90 3.21
CA PHE A 168 -0.40 7.04 4.11
C PHE A 168 -0.39 8.35 3.31
N ILE A 169 0.44 8.43 2.27
CA ILE A 169 0.39 9.57 1.35
C ILE A 169 -0.30 9.08 0.08
N PRO A 170 -1.61 9.30 -0.10
CA PRO A 170 -2.36 8.70 -1.19
C PRO A 170 -2.11 9.38 -2.55
N PHE A 171 -1.04 10.16 -2.71
CA PHE A 171 -0.75 10.96 -3.90
C PHE A 171 0.47 10.43 -4.66
N TYR A 172 0.44 10.55 -5.98
CA TYR A 172 1.50 10.02 -6.85
C TYR A 172 2.75 10.90 -6.83
N SER A 173 3.91 10.33 -6.46
CA SER A 173 5.20 11.02 -6.44
C SER A 173 6.38 10.05 -6.43
N ASP A 174 7.49 10.47 -7.03
CA ASP A 174 8.77 9.76 -6.91
C ASP A 174 9.51 10.02 -5.58
N ASN A 175 9.05 10.96 -4.75
CA ASN A 175 9.71 11.39 -3.51
C ASN A 175 9.04 10.97 -2.20
N THR A 176 8.12 10.02 -2.22
CA THR A 176 7.40 9.63 -0.99
C THR A 176 8.33 9.10 0.12
N ASP A 177 9.57 8.72 -0.21
CA ASP A 177 10.61 8.32 0.74
C ASP A 177 11.24 9.48 1.54
N ALA A 178 11.11 10.74 1.08
CA ALA A 178 11.65 11.91 1.78
C ALA A 178 10.78 12.39 2.95
N VAL A 179 9.55 11.87 3.08
CA VAL A 179 8.66 12.21 4.19
C VAL A 179 8.98 11.28 5.37
N ASN A 180 9.83 11.76 6.27
CA ASN A 180 10.11 11.11 7.54
C ASN A 180 9.10 11.55 8.61
N TYR A 181 9.20 10.98 9.83
CA TYR A 181 8.25 11.27 10.91
C TYR A 181 8.24 12.76 11.33
N GLU A 182 9.40 13.39 11.47
CA GLU A 182 9.50 14.81 11.83
C GLU A 182 8.81 15.68 10.79
N ARG A 183 9.11 15.43 9.51
CA ARG A 183 8.50 16.15 8.39
C ARG A 183 7.00 15.91 8.30
N LEU A 184 6.52 14.73 8.65
CA LEU A 184 5.09 14.44 8.70
C LEU A 184 4.37 15.26 9.79
N GLN A 185 4.99 15.47 10.95
CA GLN A 185 4.39 16.31 11.99
C GLN A 185 4.22 17.76 11.50
N GLU A 186 5.20 18.28 10.77
CA GLU A 186 5.09 19.60 10.14
C GLU A 186 3.95 19.62 9.11
N ILE A 187 3.83 18.58 8.27
CA ILE A 187 2.72 18.46 7.33
C ILE A 187 1.39 18.40 8.09
N TYR A 188 1.26 17.67 9.19
CA TYR A 188 0.02 17.60 9.95
C TYR A 188 -0.42 18.93 10.55
N ASN A 189 0.53 19.76 10.97
CA ASN A 189 0.21 21.10 11.50
C ASN A 189 -0.34 22.01 10.40
N GLU A 190 0.19 21.88 9.18
CA GLU A 190 -0.14 22.72 8.03
C GLU A 190 -1.30 22.14 7.18
N MET A 191 -1.54 20.84 7.28
CA MET A 191 -2.57 20.05 6.59
C MET A 191 -3.28 19.11 7.58
N PRO A 192 -4.16 19.64 8.45
CA PRO A 192 -4.92 18.83 9.40
C PRO A 192 -5.80 17.77 8.73
N GLU A 193 -6.19 17.99 7.47
CA GLU A 193 -6.94 17.05 6.63
C GLU A 193 -6.17 15.73 6.44
N LEU A 194 -4.84 15.78 6.31
CA LEU A 194 -4.01 14.57 6.19
C LEU A 194 -3.96 13.78 7.49
N LYS A 195 -3.95 14.46 8.64
CA LYS A 195 -4.02 13.79 9.95
C LYS A 195 -5.38 13.12 10.17
N ALA A 196 -6.46 13.81 9.78
CA ALA A 196 -7.81 13.27 9.83
C ALA A 196 -7.96 12.05 8.91
N TYR A 197 -7.43 12.14 7.68
CA TYR A 197 -7.37 11.04 6.72
C TYR A 197 -6.69 9.81 7.32
N HIS A 198 -5.52 9.95 7.94
CA HIS A 198 -4.81 8.81 8.53
C HIS A 198 -5.58 8.17 9.69
N THR A 199 -6.20 8.98 10.54
CA THR A 199 -7.03 8.47 11.64
C THR A 199 -8.18 7.63 11.07
N LEU A 200 -8.90 8.18 10.10
CA LEU A 200 -10.01 7.49 9.44
C LEU A 200 -9.54 6.24 8.66
N LEU A 201 -8.34 6.27 8.07
CA LEU A 201 -7.76 5.15 7.34
C LEU A 201 -7.56 3.95 8.28
N ILE A 202 -6.92 4.18 9.43
CA ILE A 202 -6.67 3.13 10.41
C ILE A 202 -7.99 2.59 11.01
N GLU A 203 -8.94 3.47 11.31
CA GLU A 203 -10.26 3.08 11.83
C GLU A 203 -11.04 2.24 10.80
N SER A 204 -11.12 2.70 9.56
CA SER A 204 -11.80 2.01 8.47
C SER A 204 -11.20 0.63 8.23
N LEU A 205 -9.87 0.56 8.10
CA LEU A 205 -9.18 -0.70 7.91
C LEU A 205 -9.41 -1.65 9.09
N SER A 206 -9.27 -1.20 10.33
CA SER A 206 -9.51 -2.02 11.52
C SER A 206 -10.95 -2.55 11.62
N ALA A 207 -11.94 -1.80 11.13
CA ALA A 207 -13.35 -2.17 11.16
C ALA A 207 -13.72 -3.25 10.13
N HIS A 208 -12.96 -3.32 9.03
CA HIS A 208 -13.26 -4.20 7.89
C HIS A 208 -12.28 -5.38 7.75
N MET A 209 -11.31 -5.55 8.65
CA MET A 209 -10.40 -6.69 8.66
C MET A 209 -11.03 -7.95 9.25
N ALA A 210 -10.78 -9.09 8.62
CA ALA A 210 -10.99 -10.41 9.22
C ALA A 210 -10.11 -10.61 10.47
N ASP A 211 -10.47 -11.58 11.31
CA ASP A 211 -9.70 -11.90 12.53
C ASP A 211 -8.30 -12.43 12.22
N ASP A 212 -8.15 -13.15 11.10
CA ASP A 212 -6.87 -13.69 10.64
C ASP A 212 -6.11 -12.75 9.69
N CYS A 213 -6.56 -11.50 9.50
CA CYS A 213 -6.00 -10.59 8.51
C CYS A 213 -4.51 -10.32 8.74
N CYS A 214 -3.70 -10.40 7.68
CA CYS A 214 -2.30 -10.01 7.72
C CYS A 214 -2.09 -8.59 7.19
N VAL A 215 -1.44 -7.76 8.00
CA VAL A 215 -1.04 -6.41 7.62
C VAL A 215 0.40 -6.40 7.17
N VAL A 216 0.68 -5.69 6.10
CA VAL A 216 2.01 -5.62 5.49
C VAL A 216 2.32 -4.16 5.22
N THR A 217 3.32 -3.61 5.89
CA THR A 217 3.83 -2.27 5.56
C THR A 217 5.09 -2.41 4.72
N ASN A 218 5.31 -1.50 3.78
CA ASN A 218 6.47 -1.51 2.89
C ASN A 218 7.11 -0.13 2.74
N GLY A 219 8.43 -0.09 2.87
CA GLY A 219 9.23 1.13 2.83
C GLY A 219 9.43 1.75 4.21
N LYS A 220 10.63 2.27 4.44
CA LYS A 220 11.08 2.76 5.76
C LYS A 220 10.17 3.85 6.30
N GLY A 221 9.89 4.88 5.49
CA GLY A 221 9.06 6.01 5.92
C GLY A 221 7.66 5.55 6.34
N ILE A 222 6.98 4.79 5.48
CA ILE A 222 5.63 4.30 5.72
C ILE A 222 5.55 3.34 6.90
N THR A 223 6.54 2.45 7.02
CA THR A 223 6.63 1.54 8.15
C THR A 223 6.85 2.30 9.45
N ASP A 224 7.83 3.22 9.50
CA ASP A 224 8.09 4.04 10.69
C ASP A 224 6.83 4.87 11.06
N MET A 225 6.11 5.41 10.07
CA MET A 225 4.86 6.14 10.28
C MET A 225 3.75 5.27 10.89
N PHE A 226 3.50 4.09 10.32
CA PHE A 226 2.49 3.17 10.84
C PHE A 226 2.83 2.73 12.27
N LEU A 227 4.08 2.34 12.51
CA LEU A 227 4.53 1.88 13.82
C LEU A 227 4.40 2.98 14.89
N ASN A 228 4.70 4.24 14.54
CA ASN A 228 4.52 5.35 15.47
C ASN A 228 3.04 5.67 15.72
N ALA A 229 2.20 5.63 14.68
CA ALA A 229 0.76 5.90 14.81
C ALA A 229 0.07 4.87 15.71
N GLU A 230 0.48 3.60 15.62
CA GLU A 230 -0.13 2.48 16.34
C GLU A 230 0.70 1.95 17.50
N GLU A 231 1.70 2.69 17.99
CA GLU A 231 2.68 2.24 19.00
C GLU A 231 2.01 1.57 20.21
N LYS A 232 0.92 2.15 20.73
CA LYS A 232 0.18 1.64 21.90
C LYS A 232 -0.58 0.34 21.64
N ASN A 233 -0.82 0.00 20.37
CA ASN A 233 -1.56 -1.17 19.92
C ASN A 233 -0.65 -2.27 19.35
N LEU A 234 0.67 -2.08 19.44
CA LEU A 234 1.67 -2.96 18.85
C LEU A 234 2.45 -3.73 19.93
N ILE A 235 2.60 -5.03 19.69
CA ILE A 235 3.50 -5.89 20.46
C ILE A 235 4.55 -6.40 19.48
N LYS A 236 5.81 -5.98 19.66
CA LYS A 236 6.91 -6.50 18.84
C LYS A 236 7.14 -7.97 19.17
N LEU A 237 7.12 -8.82 18.15
CA LEU A 237 7.30 -10.27 18.29
C LEU A 237 8.70 -10.73 17.87
N GLY A 238 9.30 -10.03 16.91
CA GLY A 238 10.57 -10.43 16.34
C GLY A 238 11.04 -9.58 15.17
N GLY A 239 11.94 -10.15 14.38
CA GLY A 239 12.63 -9.48 13.28
C GLY A 239 13.68 -8.47 13.75
N ASP A 240 14.52 -8.06 12.80
CA ASP A 240 15.58 -7.08 13.01
C ASP A 240 15.51 -6.03 11.91
N LYS A 241 15.39 -4.76 12.31
CA LYS A 241 15.40 -3.61 11.38
C LYS A 241 16.68 -3.59 10.54
N LYS A 242 17.81 -4.10 11.07
CA LYS A 242 19.07 -4.29 10.33
C LYS A 242 19.02 -5.40 9.28
N LEU A 243 18.06 -6.31 9.38
CA LEU A 243 17.74 -7.32 8.35
C LEU A 243 16.61 -6.86 7.42
N GLY A 244 16.13 -5.63 7.57
CA GLY A 244 15.17 -5.01 6.66
C GLY A 244 13.69 -5.26 6.97
N TYR A 245 13.36 -5.95 8.07
CA TYR A 245 11.96 -6.18 8.48
C TYR A 245 11.79 -6.29 10.02
N THR A 246 10.60 -5.99 10.52
CA THR A 246 10.18 -6.31 11.90
C THR A 246 8.82 -6.98 11.91
N LEU A 247 8.53 -7.75 12.97
CA LEU A 247 7.28 -8.50 13.13
C LEU A 247 6.57 -8.04 14.39
N HIS A 248 5.27 -7.79 14.27
CA HIS A 248 4.45 -7.32 15.37
C HIS A 248 3.09 -8.03 15.40
N ASN A 249 2.50 -8.07 16.57
CA ASN A 249 1.06 -8.27 16.74
C ASN A 249 0.41 -6.88 16.81
N TRP A 250 -0.53 -6.63 15.90
CA TRP A 250 -1.33 -5.42 15.90
C TRP A 250 -2.79 -5.78 16.17
N ARG A 251 -3.28 -5.48 17.38
CA ARG A 251 -4.67 -5.76 17.79
C ARG A 251 -5.11 -7.21 17.56
N GLY A 252 -4.24 -8.18 17.82
CA GLY A 252 -4.49 -9.61 17.62
C GLY A 252 -4.11 -10.14 16.23
N ARG A 253 -3.67 -9.27 15.31
CA ARG A 253 -3.40 -9.62 13.91
C ARG A 253 -1.91 -9.57 13.57
N PRO A 254 -1.43 -10.43 12.67
CA PRO A 254 -0.05 -10.39 12.22
C PRO A 254 0.27 -9.12 11.42
N LEU A 255 1.34 -8.41 11.80
CA LEU A 255 1.89 -7.28 11.07
C LEU A 255 3.34 -7.59 10.64
N ILE A 256 3.57 -7.53 9.33
CA ILE A 256 4.89 -7.66 8.71
C ILE A 256 5.35 -6.27 8.26
N ALA A 257 6.32 -5.72 8.97
CA ALA A 257 6.84 -4.38 8.74
C ALA A 257 8.12 -4.42 7.88
N LEU A 258 8.00 -4.21 6.56
CA LEU A 258 9.12 -4.27 5.62
C LEU A 258 9.78 -2.89 5.46
N HIS A 259 10.89 -2.67 6.16
CA HIS A 259 11.60 -1.38 6.17
C HIS A 259 12.33 -1.09 4.85
N GLN A 260 12.86 -2.11 4.18
CA GLN A 260 13.68 -1.95 2.97
C GLN A 260 13.44 -3.06 1.93
N PHE A 261 12.18 -3.33 1.62
CA PHE A 261 11.81 -4.29 0.57
C PHE A 261 11.50 -3.56 -0.75
N LEU A 262 11.96 -4.11 -1.88
CA LEU A 262 11.71 -3.63 -3.26
C LEU A 262 12.18 -2.22 -3.67
N ARG A 263 12.67 -1.37 -2.75
CA ARG A 263 12.92 0.06 -3.04
C ARG A 263 14.35 0.45 -3.38
N VAL A 264 15.36 -0.37 -3.06
CA VAL A 264 16.76 0.02 -3.21
C VAL A 264 17.54 -1.08 -3.92
N GLN A 265 18.19 -0.75 -5.04
CA GLN A 265 19.22 -1.61 -5.64
C GLN A 265 20.36 -1.77 -4.60
N GLY A 266 20.47 -2.95 -3.97
CA GLY A 266 21.45 -3.21 -2.91
C GLY A 266 20.96 -3.06 -1.46
N GLY A 267 19.68 -2.77 -1.19
CA GLY A 267 19.03 -2.91 0.13
C GLY A 267 19.08 -4.32 0.76
N LEU A 268 18.68 -4.41 2.03
CA LEU A 268 18.91 -5.56 2.93
C LEU A 268 18.16 -6.85 2.58
N LEU A 269 17.05 -6.76 1.86
CA LEU A 269 16.25 -7.91 1.39
C LEU A 269 16.31 -8.01 -0.14
N ASN A 270 17.52 -8.15 -0.68
CA ASN A 270 17.75 -8.27 -2.13
C ASN A 270 18.34 -9.61 -2.57
N ARG A 271 18.84 -10.42 -1.63
CA ARG A 271 19.36 -11.76 -1.91
C ARG A 271 18.31 -12.81 -1.59
N TYR A 272 18.43 -13.92 -2.28
CA TYR A 272 17.53 -15.05 -2.16
C TYR A 272 17.46 -15.61 -0.75
N GLU A 273 18.62 -15.88 -0.19
CA GLU A 273 18.79 -16.53 1.09
C GLU A 273 18.24 -15.65 2.23
N ASP A 274 18.39 -14.33 2.10
CA ASP A 274 17.89 -13.37 3.08
C ASP A 274 16.35 -13.37 3.12
N ILE A 275 15.70 -13.48 1.96
CA ILE A 275 14.24 -13.50 1.84
C ILE A 275 13.69 -14.87 2.24
N ALA A 276 14.38 -15.96 1.92
CA ALA A 276 14.07 -17.32 2.37
C ALA A 276 13.97 -17.37 3.90
N ARG A 277 15.05 -16.92 4.53
CA ARG A 277 15.18 -16.87 5.99
C ARG A 277 14.15 -15.95 6.60
N MET A 278 13.82 -14.83 5.97
CA MET A 278 12.73 -13.97 6.41
C MET A 278 11.38 -14.69 6.33
N VAL A 279 11.07 -15.38 5.23
CA VAL A 279 9.81 -16.12 5.07
C VAL A 279 9.64 -17.18 6.16
N ASP A 280 10.69 -17.96 6.44
CA ASP A 280 10.65 -18.97 7.49
C ASP A 280 10.52 -18.32 8.87
N ASN A 281 11.31 -17.29 9.17
CA ASN A 281 11.26 -16.56 10.43
C ASN A 281 9.88 -15.92 10.68
N VAL A 282 9.26 -15.30 9.67
CA VAL A 282 7.90 -14.75 9.74
C VAL A 282 6.93 -15.82 10.21
N ARG A 283 6.96 -17.00 9.58
CA ARG A 283 6.03 -18.09 9.86
C ARG A 283 6.24 -18.65 11.26
N ASP A 284 7.48 -18.94 11.61
CA ASP A 284 7.82 -19.54 12.90
C ASP A 284 7.50 -18.56 14.04
N THR A 285 7.87 -17.29 13.89
CA THR A 285 7.58 -16.26 14.89
C THR A 285 6.08 -16.14 15.16
N PHE A 286 5.23 -16.04 14.13
CA PHE A 286 3.78 -15.93 14.38
C PHE A 286 3.20 -17.20 14.98
N LYS A 287 3.63 -18.38 14.51
CA LYS A 287 3.21 -19.67 15.05
C LYS A 287 3.59 -19.82 16.52
N ASP A 288 4.82 -19.50 16.89
CA ASP A 288 5.34 -19.62 18.25
C ASP A 288 4.65 -18.65 19.22
N ASN A 289 4.10 -17.55 18.70
CA ASN A 289 3.30 -16.59 19.45
C ASN A 289 1.78 -16.86 19.39
N GLY A 290 1.35 -18.00 18.83
CA GLY A 290 -0.07 -18.37 18.75
C GLY A 290 -0.91 -17.50 17.80
N ILE A 291 -0.28 -16.75 16.90
CA ILE A 291 -0.92 -15.86 15.94
C ILE A 291 -1.06 -16.59 14.61
N SER A 292 -2.28 -16.70 14.10
CA SER A 292 -2.54 -17.37 12.83
C SER A 292 -2.34 -16.41 11.67
N LEU A 293 -1.53 -16.84 10.69
CA LEU A 293 -1.53 -16.24 9.36
C LEU A 293 -2.75 -16.71 8.56
N PRO A 294 -3.23 -15.92 7.59
CA PRO A 294 -4.29 -16.36 6.68
C PRO A 294 -3.97 -17.72 6.05
N ARG A 295 -4.92 -18.65 6.08
CA ARG A 295 -4.78 -19.94 5.37
C ARG A 295 -5.02 -19.76 3.87
N LEU A 296 -4.16 -20.40 3.05
CA LEU A 296 -4.41 -20.53 1.61
C LEU A 296 -5.64 -21.38 1.32
#